data_AF-A0A354YEI1-F1
#
_entry.id   AF-A0A354YEI1-F1
#
_cell.length_a   1.000
_cell.length_b   1.000
_cell.length_c   1.000
_cell.angle_alpha   90.00
_cell.angle_beta   90.00
_cell.angle_gamma   90.00
#
_symmetry.space_group_name_H-M   'P 1'
#
loop_
_entity.id
_entity.type
_entity.pdbx_description
1 polymer ?
#
loop_
_entity_poly.entity_id
_entity_poly.type
_entity_poly.pdbx_seq_one_letter_code
_entity_poly.pdbx_strand_id
1 'polypeptide(L)'
;MSVSYSISLPDPKLARGGEPSVSFSANGADAFAEQLQAALADPAWFERWRLLQNDPDEVDPSMGVTDPAASVTGRQDDLRINLVATTTLPGDILKHRMHVLAGNHWELRNVR
;
A
#
# COMPACT_ATOMS: atom_id res chain seq x y z
N MET A 1 -4.88 18.61 -3.40
CA MET A 1 -6.06 18.11 -2.65
C MET A 1 -5.77 16.68 -2.28
N SER A 2 -5.97 16.31 -1.02
CA SER A 2 -5.85 14.92 -0.56
C SER A 2 -7.10 14.14 -0.95
N VAL A 3 -6.91 12.90 -1.38
CA VAL A 3 -7.97 11.95 -1.73
C VAL A 3 -7.96 10.84 -0.69
N SER A 4 -9.14 10.40 -0.27
CA SER A 4 -9.29 9.29 0.65
C SER A 4 -9.61 7.99 -0.11
N TYR A 5 -8.95 6.91 0.27
CA TYR A 5 -9.09 5.60 -0.35
C TYR A 5 -9.43 4.60 0.74
N SER A 6 -10.61 4.01 0.67
CA SER A 6 -11.01 2.91 1.54
C SER A 6 -10.54 1.61 0.90
N ILE A 7 -9.73 0.87 1.62
CA ILE A 7 -9.18 -0.42 1.23
C ILE A 7 -9.76 -1.47 2.16
N SER A 8 -10.30 -2.54 1.60
CA SER A 8 -10.83 -3.66 2.37
C SER A 8 -10.00 -4.90 2.11
N LEU A 9 -9.55 -5.53 3.19
CA LEU A 9 -8.78 -6.75 3.22
C LEU A 9 -9.68 -7.84 3.82
N PRO A 10 -10.42 -8.59 2.99
CA PRO A 10 -11.32 -9.63 3.48
C PRO A 10 -10.55 -10.76 4.18
N ASP A 11 -9.33 -11.04 3.72
CA ASP A 11 -8.46 -12.05 4.32
C ASP A 11 -7.03 -11.52 4.49
N PRO A 12 -6.70 -10.93 5.65
CA PRO A 12 -5.41 -10.28 5.87
C PRO A 12 -4.23 -11.26 5.88
N LYS A 13 -4.49 -12.57 6.04
CA LYS A 13 -3.44 -13.60 5.94
C LYS A 13 -3.02 -13.84 4.50
N LEU A 14 -3.95 -13.72 3.55
CA LEU A 14 -3.70 -13.83 2.12
C LEU A 14 -3.25 -12.51 1.48
N ALA A 15 -3.46 -11.39 2.18
CA ALA A 15 -3.04 -10.06 1.75
C ALA A 15 -1.53 -9.83 1.93
N ARG A 16 -0.72 -10.68 1.31
CA ARG A 16 0.74 -10.54 1.26
C ARG A 16 1.21 -10.73 -0.18
N GLY A 17 2.03 -9.80 -0.65
CA GLY A 17 2.65 -9.88 -1.97
C GLY A 17 3.66 -11.02 -2.07
N GLY A 18 4.25 -11.14 -3.27
CA GLY A 18 5.23 -12.19 -3.58
C GLY A 18 6.55 -12.04 -2.82
N GLU A 19 7.02 -10.81 -2.61
CA GLU A 19 8.32 -10.57 -1.96
C GLU A 19 8.16 -10.11 -0.50
N PRO A 20 8.71 -10.84 0.49
CA PRO A 20 8.56 -10.49 1.90
C PRO A 20 9.22 -9.15 2.29
N SER A 21 10.21 -8.68 1.52
CA SER A 21 10.90 -7.41 1.77
C SER A 21 10.06 -6.16 1.50
N VAL A 22 9.03 -6.28 0.65
CA VAL A 22 8.14 -5.17 0.26
C VAL A 22 6.67 -5.47 0.50
N SER A 23 6.35 -6.67 0.96
CA SER A 23 4.99 -7.12 1.29
C SER A 23 4.60 -6.77 2.73
N PHE A 24 3.29 -6.85 3.02
CA PHE A 24 2.81 -6.71 4.39
C PHE A 24 3.41 -7.79 5.30
N SER A 25 4.09 -7.36 6.35
CA SER A 25 4.57 -8.23 7.43
C SER A 25 3.64 -8.21 8.65
N ALA A 26 2.84 -7.15 8.78
CA ALA A 26 1.93 -6.86 9.89
C ALA A 26 0.89 -7.95 10.19
N ASN A 27 0.46 -8.00 11.45
CA ASN A 27 -0.66 -8.83 11.92
C ASN A 27 -1.56 -7.96 12.82
N GLY A 28 -2.44 -7.16 12.21
CA GLY A 28 -3.38 -6.27 12.93
C GLY A 28 -3.62 -4.97 12.17
N ALA A 29 -4.81 -4.39 12.34
CA ALA A 29 -5.24 -3.25 11.52
C ALA A 29 -4.34 -2.01 11.64
N ASP A 30 -3.93 -1.65 12.86
CA ASP A 30 -2.98 -0.54 13.08
C ASP A 30 -1.64 -0.79 12.39
N ALA A 31 -1.06 -1.98 12.55
CA ALA A 31 0.22 -2.32 11.93
C ALA A 31 0.13 -2.36 10.39
N PHE A 32 -0.99 -2.80 9.82
CA PHE A 32 -1.24 -2.68 8.38
C PHE A 32 -1.30 -1.22 7.92
N ALA A 33 -1.96 -0.37 8.71
CA ALA A 33 -2.06 1.06 8.41
C ALA A 33 -0.68 1.73 8.45
N GLU A 34 0.12 1.47 9.50
CA GLU A 34 1.49 1.99 9.61
C GLU A 34 2.37 1.55 8.44
N GLN A 35 2.29 0.28 8.03
CA GLN A 35 3.07 -0.22 6.90
C GLN A 35 2.64 0.38 5.57
N LEU A 36 1.33 0.52 5.33
CA LEU A 36 0.83 1.16 4.12
C LEU A 36 1.22 2.63 4.09
N GLN A 37 1.12 3.33 5.22
CA GLN A 37 1.55 4.72 5.35
C GLN A 37 3.03 4.86 5.04
N ALA A 38 3.87 4.00 5.63
CA ALA A 38 5.30 3.97 5.34
C ALA A 38 5.56 3.72 3.85
N ALA A 39 4.87 2.78 3.20
CA ALA A 39 5.05 2.52 1.77
C ALA A 39 4.63 3.67 0.84
N LEU A 40 3.75 4.57 1.33
CA LEU A 40 3.32 5.76 0.59
C LEU A 40 4.20 6.98 0.87
N ALA A 41 4.73 7.10 2.08
CA ALA A 41 5.56 8.23 2.51
C ALA A 41 7.06 8.01 2.27
N ASP A 42 7.53 6.78 2.35
CA ASP A 42 8.94 6.41 2.33
C ASP A 42 9.42 6.03 0.92
N PRO A 43 10.37 6.79 0.33
CA PRO A 43 10.90 6.47 -0.99
C PRO A 43 11.77 5.21 -0.98
N ALA A 44 12.37 4.84 0.16
CA ALA A 44 13.23 3.66 0.23
C ALA A 44 12.45 2.35 0.06
N TRP A 45 11.15 2.32 0.38
CA TRP A 45 10.27 1.21 -0.01
C TRP A 45 10.24 1.02 -1.53
N PHE A 46 10.07 2.11 -2.30
CA PHE A 46 10.01 2.04 -3.76
C PHE A 46 11.35 1.62 -4.36
N GLU A 47 12.46 2.14 -3.83
CA GLU A 47 13.79 1.73 -4.27
C GLU A 47 14.02 0.23 -4.05
N ARG A 48 13.63 -0.32 -2.90
CA ARG A 48 13.70 -1.78 -2.66
C ARG A 48 12.86 -2.55 -3.67
N TRP A 49 11.62 -2.14 -3.93
CA TRP A 49 10.77 -2.81 -4.91
C TRP A 49 11.35 -2.72 -6.34
N ARG A 50 11.86 -1.55 -6.72
CA ARG A 50 12.50 -1.31 -8.01
C ARG A 50 13.70 -2.23 -8.22
N LEU A 51 14.54 -2.41 -7.19
CA LEU A 51 15.70 -3.30 -7.21
C LEU A 51 15.34 -4.79 -7.32
N LEU A 52 14.11 -5.18 -6.98
CA LEU A 52 13.61 -6.54 -7.16
C LEU A 52 13.15 -6.81 -8.59
N GLN A 53 12.91 -5.77 -9.39
CA GLN A 53 12.54 -5.94 -10.80
C GLN A 53 13.76 -6.41 -11.60
N ASN A 54 13.51 -7.21 -12.65
CA ASN A 54 14.56 -7.71 -13.53
C ASN A 54 15.35 -6.56 -14.18
N ASP A 55 14.64 -5.48 -14.55
CA ASP A 55 15.19 -4.29 -15.20
C ASP A 55 14.77 -3.03 -14.41
N PRO A 56 15.53 -2.64 -13.37
CA PRO A 56 15.19 -1.48 -12.53
C PRO A 56 15.22 -0.17 -13.31
N ASP A 57 16.04 -0.04 -14.36
CA ASP A 57 16.13 1.15 -15.20
C ASP A 57 14.92 1.35 -16.13
N GLU A 58 14.16 0.29 -16.42
CA GLU A 58 12.91 0.38 -17.19
C GLU A 58 11.70 0.80 -16.34
N VAL A 59 11.83 0.75 -15.01
CA VAL A 59 10.77 1.19 -14.10
C VAL A 59 10.60 2.70 -14.18
N ASP A 60 9.37 3.14 -14.52
CA ASP A 60 9.05 4.55 -14.61
C ASP A 60 9.30 5.28 -13.27
N PRO A 61 10.14 6.33 -13.23
CA PRO A 61 10.45 7.05 -12.00
C PRO A 61 9.24 7.78 -11.42
N SER A 62 8.22 8.08 -12.24
CA SER A 62 6.94 8.64 -11.80
C SER A 62 6.14 7.64 -10.96
N MET A 63 6.44 6.34 -11.03
CA MET A 63 5.89 5.36 -10.08
C MET A 63 6.51 5.48 -8.68
N GLY A 64 7.63 6.18 -8.54
CA GLY A 64 8.34 6.41 -7.28
C GLY A 64 7.86 7.63 -6.49
N VAL A 65 6.78 8.28 -6.92
CA VAL A 65 6.23 9.44 -6.19
C VAL A 65 5.74 8.98 -4.82
N THR A 66 6.18 9.70 -3.79
CA THR A 66 5.77 9.51 -2.39
C THR A 66 5.07 10.75 -1.87
N ASP A 67 4.26 10.56 -0.84
CA ASP A 67 3.55 11.62 -0.16
C ASP A 67 3.87 11.55 1.35
N PRO A 68 4.79 12.39 1.85
CA PRO A 68 5.15 12.40 3.27
C PRO A 68 4.01 12.87 4.18
N ALA A 69 2.96 13.48 3.62
CA ALA A 69 1.75 13.85 4.35
C ALA A 69 0.66 12.77 4.29
N ALA A 70 0.95 11.62 3.65
CA ALA A 70 0.02 10.51 3.60
C ALA A 70 -0.28 10.00 5.02
N SER A 71 -1.56 9.81 5.30
CA SER A 71 -2.02 9.24 6.56
C SER A 71 -2.91 8.03 6.30
N VAL A 72 -2.67 6.95 7.02
CA VAL A 72 -3.47 5.73 6.90
C VAL A 72 -4.01 5.35 8.26
N THR A 73 -5.30 5.05 8.31
CA THR A 73 -5.96 4.55 9.52
C THR A 73 -6.49 3.15 9.27
N GLY A 74 -6.24 2.23 10.20
CA GLY A 74 -6.73 0.86 10.12
C GLY A 74 -7.84 0.61 11.13
N ARG A 75 -8.84 -0.18 10.72
CA ARG A 75 -9.88 -0.71 11.59
C ARG A 75 -10.02 -2.20 11.34
N GLN A 76 -9.87 -2.98 12.40
CA GLN A 76 -10.20 -4.40 12.36
C GLN A 76 -11.71 -4.56 12.54
N ASP A 77 -12.32 -5.32 11.64
CA ASP A 77 -13.75 -5.64 11.66
C ASP A 77 -13.87 -7.16 11.58
N ASP A 78 -13.97 -7.82 12.74
CA ASP A 78 -13.99 -9.29 12.82
C ASP A 78 -12.78 -9.94 12.09
N LEU A 79 -13.03 -10.72 11.04
CA LEU A 79 -12.01 -11.37 10.22
C LEU A 79 -11.40 -10.48 9.12
N ARG A 80 -11.99 -9.32 8.82
CA ARG A 80 -11.53 -8.40 7.76
C ARG A 80 -10.83 -7.18 8.36
N ILE A 81 -9.93 -6.58 7.58
CA ILE A 81 -9.29 -5.31 7.94
C ILE A 81 -9.73 -4.25 6.93
N ASN A 82 -10.17 -3.10 7.42
CA ASN A 82 -10.48 -1.95 6.60
C ASN A 82 -9.43 -0.87 6.87
N LEU A 83 -8.74 -0.42 5.82
CA LEU A 83 -7.79 0.67 5.87
C LEU A 83 -8.38 1.88 5.15
N VAL A 84 -8.13 3.08 5.65
CA VAL A 84 -8.46 4.32 4.95
C VAL A 84 -7.17 5.10 4.78
N ALA A 85 -6.71 5.22 3.55
CA ALA A 85 -5.51 5.97 3.18
C ALA A 85 -5.90 7.33 2.63
N THR A 86 -5.42 8.40 3.25
CA THR A 86 -5.60 9.78 2.80
C THR A 86 -4.27 10.28 2.26
N THR A 87 -4.19 10.57 0.96
CA THR A 87 -2.95 10.95 0.28
C THR A 87 -3.23 11.85 -0.91
N THR A 88 -2.24 12.65 -1.33
CA THR A 88 -2.29 13.38 -2.60
C THR A 88 -1.86 12.54 -3.80
N LEU A 89 -1.42 11.29 -3.58
CA LEU A 89 -1.01 10.39 -4.65
C LEU A 89 -2.20 9.99 -5.54
N PRO A 90 -1.98 9.84 -6.85
CA PRO A 90 -3.03 9.35 -7.74
C PRO A 90 -3.37 7.89 -7.44
N GLY A 91 -4.62 7.52 -7.70
CA GLY A 91 -5.15 6.20 -7.36
C GLY A 91 -4.42 5.05 -8.03
N ASP A 92 -3.83 5.25 -9.21
CA ASP A 92 -3.01 4.25 -9.90
C ASP A 92 -1.72 3.91 -9.14
N ILE A 93 -1.06 4.90 -8.53
CA ILE A 93 0.12 4.68 -7.68
C ILE A 93 -0.27 3.91 -6.42
N LEU A 94 -1.36 4.33 -5.75
CA LEU A 94 -1.86 3.61 -4.60
C LEU A 94 -2.24 2.16 -4.94
N LYS A 95 -2.93 1.93 -6.07
CA LYS A 95 -3.29 0.59 -6.54
C LYS A 95 -2.06 -0.27 -6.77
N HIS A 96 -1.05 0.29 -7.42
CA HIS A 96 0.20 -0.40 -7.66
C HIS A 96 0.90 -0.76 -6.32
N ARG A 97 1.00 0.19 -5.38
CA ARG A 97 1.55 -0.06 -4.04
C ARG A 97 0.81 -1.19 -3.32
N MET A 98 -0.52 -1.11 -3.29
CA MET A 98 -1.36 -2.13 -2.69
C MET A 98 -1.20 -3.49 -3.37
N HIS A 99 -1.05 -3.53 -4.69
CA HIS A 99 -0.81 -4.77 -5.42
C HIS A 99 0.52 -5.42 -5.05
N VAL A 100 1.58 -4.62 -4.87
CA VAL A 100 2.88 -5.13 -4.41
C VAL A 100 2.83 -5.56 -2.94
N LEU A 101 2.17 -4.79 -2.08
CA LEU A 101 2.10 -5.06 -0.63
C LEU A 101 1.22 -6.27 -0.28
N ALA A 102 0.02 -6.33 -0.86
CA ALA A 102 -1.05 -7.28 -0.54
C ALA A 102 -1.33 -8.32 -1.63
N GLY A 103 -0.71 -8.20 -2.80
CA GLY A 103 -1.05 -9.04 -3.95
C GLY A 103 -2.44 -8.72 -4.51
N ASN A 104 -3.28 -9.75 -4.62
CA ASN A 104 -4.61 -9.68 -5.23
C ASN A 104 -5.76 -9.73 -4.24
N HIS A 105 -5.50 -10.02 -2.96
CA HIS A 105 -6.54 -10.27 -1.95
C HIS A 105 -6.99 -9.00 -1.22
N TRP A 106 -7.38 -7.98 -1.98
CA TRP A 106 -7.81 -6.70 -1.45
C TRP A 106 -8.76 -5.97 -2.40
N GLU A 107 -9.58 -5.07 -1.86
CA GLU A 107 -10.55 -4.28 -2.61
C GLU A 107 -10.28 -2.79 -2.41
N LEU A 108 -10.34 -2.02 -3.50
CA LEU A 108 -10.26 -0.56 -3.45
C LEU A 108 -11.64 0.07 -3.62
N ARG A 109 -11.99 0.98 -2.72
CA ARG A 109 -13.11 1.90 -2.84
C ARG A 109 -12.59 3.33 -2.73
N ASN A 110 -12.76 4.11 -3.79
CA ASN A 110 -12.44 5.53 -3.73
C ASN A 110 -13.50 6.26 -2.90
N VAL A 111 -13.06 7.10 -1.96
CA VAL A 111 -13.92 7.90 -1.08
C VAL A 111 -13.54 9.37 -1.31
N ARG A 112 -14.46 10.15 -1.85
CA ARG A 112 -14.20 11.52 -2.34
C ARG A 112 -13.56 12.44 -1.31
#